data_AF-A0A8B6FJP6-F1
#
_entry.id   AF-A0A8B6FJP6-F1
#
_cell.length_a   1.000
_cell.length_b   1.000
_cell.length_c   1.000
_cell.angle_alpha   90.00
_cell.angle_beta   90.00
_cell.angle_gamma   90.00
#
_symmetry.space_group_name_H-M   'P 1'
#
loop_
_entity.id
_entity.type
_entity.pdbx_description
1 polymer ?
#
loop_
_entity_poly.entity_id
_entity_poly.type
_entity_poly.pdbx_seq_one_letter_code
_entity_poly.pdbx_strand_id
1 'polypeptide(L)'
;MNTVHMVYFCELLLTQNIVCEEDWHMVFKVATGGPGNVYDLYTGDGVLNVDNAQAQSLTHPIKEHFKSEIVDKWTSAGIVQVRLAIHKNGTEVAYFLFDGKESNKTDWFLKERLQNSSYTDLQNSTSNIPTNVFSIYGIQGFLNIYRSFYINSVWGGCASDAGWLMVYDTHNVGGCPWEGYYLSDKPAILYSPISTRVRFSQIDPANLTCHSSCLKPIQLDAVTYCHKPCDTIIDVTAKVRQLRDDLAINRKNTTSYRRTLGSVYENRTSAKTMGLTGATFLISVVCVFIYFDCVRFQTERSNKKRTSAKNN
;
A
#
# COMPACT_ATOMS: atom_id res chain seq x y z
N MET A 1 3.57 -30.32 -2.76
CA MET A 1 4.47 -29.53 -3.63
C MET A 1 4.55 -28.15 -3.02
N ASN A 2 5.76 -27.64 -2.75
CA ASN A 2 5.94 -26.28 -2.24
C ASN A 2 5.85 -25.31 -3.41
N THR A 3 4.82 -24.47 -3.47
CA THR A 3 4.67 -23.51 -4.58
C THR A 3 5.30 -22.19 -4.17
N VAL A 4 6.19 -21.67 -5.02
CA VAL A 4 6.73 -20.32 -4.88
C VAL A 4 6.13 -19.41 -5.93
N HIS A 5 5.68 -18.25 -5.45
CA HIS A 5 5.13 -17.18 -6.26
C HIS A 5 5.98 -15.93 -6.14
N MET A 6 6.19 -15.25 -7.26
CA MET A 6 6.74 -13.89 -7.29
C MET A 6 5.58 -12.96 -7.60
N VAL A 7 5.35 -12.00 -6.70
CA VAL A 7 4.19 -11.10 -6.74
C VAL A 7 4.68 -9.68 -6.82
N TYR A 8 4.08 -8.91 -7.72
CA TYR A 8 4.40 -7.50 -7.90
C TYR A 8 3.19 -6.71 -7.44
N PHE A 9 3.44 -5.84 -6.48
CA PHE A 9 2.46 -4.89 -5.99
C PHE A 9 2.84 -3.47 -6.41
N CYS A 10 1.82 -2.68 -6.69
CA CYS A 10 1.97 -1.27 -7.02
C CYS A 10 0.99 -0.44 -6.18
N GLU A 11 1.43 0.74 -5.73
CA GLU A 11 0.55 1.77 -5.18
C GLU A 11 0.14 2.74 -6.30
N LEU A 12 -1.16 3.00 -6.42
CA LEU A 12 -1.76 3.90 -7.41
C LEU A 12 -2.35 5.11 -6.70
N LEU A 13 -2.06 6.31 -7.22
CA LEU A 13 -2.57 7.55 -6.64
C LEU A 13 -3.95 7.89 -7.23
N LEU A 14 -5.03 7.55 -6.50
CA LEU A 14 -6.39 7.99 -6.83
C LEU A 14 -6.62 9.40 -6.27
N THR A 15 -6.78 10.40 -7.15
CA THR A 15 -7.08 11.76 -6.75
C THR A 15 -8.55 11.93 -6.37
N GLN A 16 -8.87 11.75 -5.08
CA GLN A 16 -9.68 12.66 -4.24
C GLN A 16 -9.96 11.98 -2.89
N ASN A 17 -9.35 12.53 -1.83
CA ASN A 17 -9.71 12.41 -0.41
C ASN A 17 -10.43 11.12 0.00
N ILE A 18 -9.65 10.05 0.14
CA ILE A 18 -9.74 9.04 1.20
C ILE A 18 -8.34 8.42 1.25
N VAL A 19 -7.57 8.71 2.29
CA VAL A 19 -6.41 7.87 2.65
C VAL A 19 -7.00 6.65 3.33
N CYS A 20 -7.31 5.62 2.55
CA CYS A 20 -7.44 4.27 3.08
C CYS A 20 -6.03 3.73 3.37
N GLU A 21 -5.94 2.74 4.25
CA GLU A 21 -4.71 1.98 4.49
C GLU A 21 -4.01 1.57 3.18
N GLU A 22 -2.70 1.35 3.27
CA GLU A 22 -1.75 1.02 2.20
C GLU A 22 -2.18 -0.18 1.32
N ASP A 23 -3.17 0.03 0.45
CA ASP A 23 -3.75 -1.01 -0.39
C ASP A 23 -2.85 -1.27 -1.61
N TRP A 24 -1.94 -2.22 -1.44
CA TRP A 24 -1.11 -2.77 -2.51
C TRP A 24 -1.96 -3.49 -3.57
N HIS A 25 -1.85 -3.08 -4.84
CA HIS A 25 -2.52 -3.76 -5.96
C HIS A 25 -1.60 -4.78 -6.62
N MET A 26 -2.02 -6.05 -6.68
CA MET A 26 -1.29 -7.07 -7.45
C MET A 26 -1.41 -6.76 -8.94
N VAL A 27 -0.28 -6.63 -9.63
CA VAL A 27 -0.24 -6.34 -11.08
C VAL A 27 0.37 -7.46 -11.90
N PHE A 28 1.19 -8.31 -11.28
CA PHE A 28 1.80 -9.46 -11.93
C PHE A 28 2.05 -10.57 -10.90
N LYS A 29 1.86 -11.82 -11.30
CA LYS A 29 2.16 -13.01 -10.51
C LYS A 29 2.84 -14.05 -11.39
N VAL A 30 3.98 -14.54 -10.94
CA VAL A 30 4.66 -15.70 -11.51
C VAL A 30 4.47 -16.88 -10.56
N ALA A 31 4.18 -18.05 -11.11
CA ALA A 31 4.00 -19.28 -10.36
C ALA A 31 5.03 -20.30 -10.82
N THR A 32 5.74 -20.92 -9.89
CA THR A 32 6.73 -21.95 -10.24
C THR A 32 6.08 -23.09 -11.02
N GLY A 33 6.65 -23.47 -12.17
CA GLY A 33 6.09 -24.51 -13.05
C GLY A 33 4.87 -24.08 -13.87
N GLY A 34 4.55 -22.78 -13.92
CA GLY A 34 3.49 -22.25 -14.75
C GLY A 34 3.82 -22.19 -16.25
N PRO A 35 2.82 -22.01 -17.12
CA PRO A 35 3.02 -22.03 -18.56
C PRO A 35 3.66 -20.75 -19.08
N GLY A 36 4.48 -20.89 -20.12
CA GLY A 36 5.05 -19.77 -20.88
C GLY A 36 6.37 -19.24 -20.33
N ASN A 37 6.98 -18.31 -21.06
CA ASN A 37 8.19 -17.60 -20.65
C ASN A 37 7.80 -16.36 -19.85
N VAL A 38 8.43 -16.13 -18.69
CA VAL A 38 8.03 -15.05 -17.78
C VAL A 38 8.44 -13.69 -18.31
N TYR A 39 9.63 -13.59 -18.90
CA TYR A 39 10.10 -12.37 -19.54
C TYR A 39 9.18 -11.97 -20.70
N ASP A 40 8.85 -12.91 -21.59
CA ASP A 40 7.99 -12.66 -22.74
C ASP A 40 6.57 -12.28 -22.29
N LEU A 41 6.02 -12.97 -21.29
CA LEU A 41 4.72 -12.64 -20.70
C LEU A 41 4.72 -11.23 -20.09
N TYR A 42 5.76 -10.90 -19.33
CA TYR A 42 5.85 -9.62 -18.66
C TYR A 42 5.99 -8.48 -19.67
N THR A 43 6.93 -8.61 -20.62
CA THR A 43 7.27 -7.55 -21.58
C THR A 43 6.29 -7.41 -22.74
N GLY A 44 5.68 -8.52 -23.18
CA GLY A 44 4.65 -8.52 -24.21
C GLY A 44 3.40 -7.75 -23.80
N ASP A 45 2.56 -7.45 -24.77
CA ASP A 45 1.28 -6.76 -24.56
C ASP A 45 0.17 -7.76 -24.19
N GLY A 46 -0.84 -7.26 -23.49
CA GLY A 46 -2.03 -8.01 -23.11
C GLY A 46 -2.04 -8.43 -21.64
N VAL A 47 -3.21 -8.92 -21.24
CA VAL A 47 -3.49 -9.35 -19.86
C VAL A 47 -3.55 -10.86 -19.78
N LEU A 48 -3.38 -11.39 -18.56
CA LEU A 48 -3.50 -12.82 -18.31
C LEU A 48 -4.24 -13.05 -16.99
N ASN A 49 -5.26 -13.91 -17.03
CA ASN A 49 -5.99 -14.37 -15.85
C ASN A 49 -6.65 -13.26 -15.00
N VAL A 50 -7.08 -12.16 -15.63
CA VAL A 50 -7.74 -11.02 -14.95
C VAL A 50 -9.08 -11.36 -14.32
N ASP A 51 -9.82 -12.31 -14.89
CA ASP A 51 -11.11 -12.79 -14.36
C ASP A 51 -10.97 -14.10 -13.59
N ASN A 52 -9.74 -14.57 -13.35
CA ASN A 52 -9.45 -15.83 -12.68
C ASN A 52 -8.92 -15.58 -11.26
N ALA A 53 -9.84 -15.53 -10.29
CA ALA A 53 -9.50 -15.33 -8.87
C ALA A 53 -8.54 -16.40 -8.31
N GLN A 54 -8.60 -17.64 -8.81
CA GLN A 54 -7.68 -18.69 -8.40
C GLN A 54 -6.26 -18.40 -8.86
N ALA A 55 -6.10 -17.84 -10.06
CA ALA A 55 -4.80 -17.43 -10.61
C ALA A 55 -4.28 -16.14 -9.99
N GLN A 56 -5.09 -15.40 -9.24
CA GLN A 56 -4.65 -14.26 -8.43
C GLN A 56 -4.31 -14.66 -6.99
N SER A 57 -4.81 -15.80 -6.52
CA SER A 57 -4.52 -16.31 -5.18
C SER A 57 -3.06 -16.76 -5.01
N LEU A 58 -2.50 -16.48 -3.83
CA LEU A 58 -1.16 -16.91 -3.40
C LEU A 58 -1.14 -18.25 -2.65
N THR A 59 -2.32 -18.75 -2.28
CA THR A 59 -2.51 -19.98 -1.50
C THR A 59 -3.16 -21.09 -2.32
N HIS A 60 -3.73 -20.75 -3.47
CA HIS A 60 -4.36 -21.73 -4.35
C HIS A 60 -3.31 -22.56 -5.10
N PRO A 61 -3.50 -23.88 -5.27
CA PRO A 61 -2.46 -24.77 -5.78
C PRO A 61 -2.20 -24.67 -7.29
N ILE A 62 -2.96 -23.86 -8.03
CA ILE A 62 -2.79 -23.77 -9.48
C ILE A 62 -1.49 -23.04 -9.83
N LYS A 63 -0.76 -23.59 -10.81
CA LYS A 63 0.49 -23.04 -11.32
C LYS A 63 0.20 -22.04 -12.46
N GLU A 64 -0.65 -21.06 -12.20
CA GLU A 64 -1.03 -20.05 -13.19
C GLU A 64 -0.37 -18.71 -12.90
N HIS A 65 0.10 -18.06 -13.96
CA HIS A 65 0.57 -16.69 -13.92
C HIS A 65 -0.62 -15.72 -13.93
N PHE A 66 -0.40 -14.47 -13.51
CA PHE A 66 -1.38 -13.41 -13.63
C PHE A 66 -0.70 -12.15 -14.12
N LYS A 67 -1.36 -11.39 -15.00
CA LYS A 67 -0.88 -10.10 -15.49
C LYS A 67 -2.05 -9.15 -15.67
N SER A 68 -2.01 -8.04 -14.93
CA SER A 68 -2.97 -6.94 -15.02
C SER A 68 -2.65 -6.02 -16.20
N GLU A 69 -3.67 -5.30 -16.68
CA GLU A 69 -3.51 -4.23 -17.68
C GLU A 69 -2.63 -3.07 -17.20
N ILE A 70 -2.46 -2.90 -15.88
CA ILE A 70 -1.59 -1.86 -15.30
C ILE A 70 -0.15 -2.02 -15.80
N VAL A 71 0.31 -3.24 -16.02
CA VAL A 71 1.66 -3.51 -16.53
C VAL A 71 1.88 -2.87 -17.90
N ASP A 72 0.86 -2.88 -18.77
CA ASP A 72 0.97 -2.28 -20.11
C ASP A 72 0.66 -0.78 -20.09
N LYS A 73 -0.14 -0.32 -19.12
CA LYS A 73 -0.47 1.10 -18.89
C LYS A 73 0.50 1.79 -17.93
N TRP A 74 1.66 1.21 -17.66
CA TRP A 74 2.60 1.58 -16.59
C TRP A 74 2.81 3.10 -16.46
N THR A 75 3.22 3.75 -17.56
CA THR A 75 3.53 5.20 -17.58
C THR A 75 2.33 6.07 -17.23
N SER A 76 1.12 5.63 -17.56
CA SER A 76 -0.13 6.35 -17.27
C SER A 76 -0.78 5.97 -15.94
N ALA A 77 -0.29 4.91 -15.28
CA ALA A 77 -0.91 4.38 -14.07
C ALA A 77 -0.57 5.19 -12.80
N GLY A 78 0.39 6.13 -12.85
CA GLY A 78 0.74 6.95 -11.68
C GLY A 78 1.37 6.13 -10.56
N ILE A 79 2.22 5.18 -10.93
CA ILE A 79 2.91 4.25 -10.03
C ILE A 79 3.90 5.01 -9.15
N VAL A 80 3.76 4.90 -7.83
CA VAL A 80 4.64 5.59 -6.87
C VAL A 80 5.63 4.66 -6.17
N GLN A 81 5.23 3.41 -5.93
CA GLN A 81 6.07 2.38 -5.35
C GLN A 81 5.78 1.03 -5.99
N VAL A 82 6.82 0.20 -6.08
CA VAL A 82 6.68 -1.19 -6.54
C VAL A 82 7.27 -2.12 -5.50
N ARG A 83 6.49 -3.11 -5.04
CA ARG A 83 6.96 -4.16 -4.15
C ARG A 83 7.01 -5.48 -4.90
N LEU A 84 8.19 -6.08 -4.99
CA LEU A 84 8.36 -7.48 -5.40
C LEU A 84 8.44 -8.34 -4.15
N ALA A 85 7.50 -9.27 -4.00
CA ALA A 85 7.44 -10.19 -2.87
C ALA A 85 7.50 -11.64 -3.34
N ILE A 86 8.33 -12.44 -2.67
CA ILE A 86 8.43 -13.87 -2.91
C ILE A 86 7.62 -14.57 -1.84
N HIS A 87 6.66 -15.39 -2.25
CA HIS A 87 5.79 -16.15 -1.37
C HIS A 87 6.07 -17.63 -1.53
N LYS A 88 6.25 -18.34 -0.41
CA LYS A 88 6.31 -19.80 -0.38
C LYS A 88 5.14 -20.32 0.44
N ASN A 89 4.28 -21.13 -0.18
CA ASN A 89 3.07 -21.67 0.45
C ASN A 89 2.18 -20.57 1.08
N GLY A 90 2.05 -19.43 0.39
CA GLY A 90 1.26 -18.28 0.85
C GLY A 90 1.93 -17.38 1.89
N THR A 91 3.13 -17.70 2.37
CA THR A 91 3.90 -16.87 3.31
C THR A 91 4.98 -16.09 2.56
N GLU A 92 5.05 -14.77 2.78
CA GLU A 92 6.16 -13.95 2.26
C GLU A 92 7.47 -14.38 2.92
N VAL A 93 8.49 -14.68 2.11
CA VAL A 93 9.81 -15.16 2.55
C VAL A 93 10.96 -14.22 2.16
N ALA A 94 10.74 -13.31 1.23
CA ALA A 94 11.68 -12.27 0.83
C ALA A 94 10.93 -11.15 0.10
N TYR A 95 11.45 -9.93 0.16
CA TYR A 95 10.86 -8.78 -0.53
C TYR A 95 11.91 -7.79 -1.01
N PHE A 96 11.50 -6.98 -1.98
CA PHE A 96 12.20 -5.81 -2.51
C PHE A 96 11.17 -4.70 -2.71
N LEU A 97 11.51 -3.48 -2.30
CA LEU A 97 10.69 -2.29 -2.44
C LEU A 97 11.46 -1.28 -3.28
N PHE A 98 10.83 -0.80 -4.34
CA PHE A 98 11.42 0.08 -5.33
C PHE A 98 10.66 1.41 -5.43
N ASP A 99 11.40 2.46 -5.80
CA ASP A 99 10.83 3.72 -6.24
C ASP A 99 10.18 3.55 -7.62
N GLY A 100 8.86 3.64 -7.64
CA GLY A 100 8.06 3.49 -8.86
C GLY A 100 7.91 4.79 -9.64
N LYS A 101 8.23 5.94 -9.06
CA LYS A 101 7.97 7.25 -9.68
C LYS A 101 8.80 7.40 -10.94
N GLU A 102 8.15 7.91 -11.99
CA GLU A 102 8.79 8.19 -13.29
C GLU A 102 9.56 6.98 -13.83
N SER A 103 9.10 5.78 -13.49
CA SER A 103 9.59 4.53 -14.05
C SER A 103 8.75 4.11 -15.26
N ASN A 104 9.31 3.21 -16.04
CA ASN A 104 8.65 2.46 -17.08
C ASN A 104 8.55 0.98 -16.69
N LYS A 105 7.84 0.21 -17.52
CA LYS A 105 7.58 -1.22 -17.37
C LYS A 105 8.83 -2.05 -17.04
N THR A 106 10.03 -1.63 -17.43
CA THR A 106 11.26 -2.43 -17.22
C THR A 106 12.30 -1.81 -16.29
N ASP A 107 12.34 -0.48 -16.16
CA ASP A 107 13.39 0.21 -15.41
C ASP A 107 13.07 0.37 -13.91
N TRP A 108 11.83 0.12 -13.47
CA TRP A 108 11.46 0.16 -12.06
C TRP A 108 12.25 -0.84 -11.21
N PHE A 109 12.72 -1.93 -11.84
CA PHE A 109 13.51 -3.00 -11.25
C PHE A 109 15.02 -2.77 -11.39
N LEU A 110 15.47 -1.52 -11.41
CA LEU A 110 16.89 -1.17 -11.40
C LEU A 110 17.41 -1.04 -9.96
N LYS A 111 18.71 -1.30 -9.75
CA LYS A 111 19.35 -1.19 -8.43
C LYS A 111 19.17 0.21 -7.84
N GLU A 112 19.30 1.24 -8.67
CA GLU A 112 19.23 2.65 -8.28
C GLU A 112 17.84 3.04 -7.75
N ARG A 113 16.81 2.26 -8.08
CA ARG A 113 15.45 2.45 -7.59
C ARG A 113 15.14 1.59 -6.36
N LEU A 114 16.03 0.68 -5.95
CA LEU A 114 15.82 -0.15 -4.76
C LEU A 114 15.87 0.72 -3.50
N GLN A 115 14.74 0.83 -2.80
CA GLN A 115 14.59 1.59 -1.56
C GLN A 115 14.77 0.70 -0.33
N ASN A 116 14.17 -0.50 -0.33
CA ASN A 116 14.21 -1.43 0.79
C ASN A 116 14.18 -2.89 0.31
N SER A 117 14.61 -3.86 1.12
CA SER A 117 14.60 -5.29 0.81
C SER A 117 14.83 -6.11 2.08
N SER A 118 14.55 -7.41 2.02
CA SER A 118 14.92 -8.37 3.07
C SER A 118 16.43 -8.67 3.16
N TYR A 119 17.26 -8.10 2.27
CA TYR A 119 18.69 -8.39 2.14
C TYR A 119 19.55 -7.22 2.65
N THR A 120 20.33 -7.49 3.69
CA THR A 120 21.14 -6.47 4.40
C THR A 120 22.37 -6.04 3.61
N ASP A 121 22.79 -6.85 2.63
CA ASP A 121 23.94 -6.62 1.76
C ASP A 121 23.58 -6.07 0.37
N LEU A 122 22.30 -5.71 0.13
CA LEU A 122 21.86 -5.00 -1.08
C LEU A 122 21.65 -3.50 -0.89
N GLN A 123 21.32 -3.06 0.32
CA GLN A 123 20.94 -1.66 0.61
C GLN A 123 22.12 -0.72 0.87
N ASN A 124 23.26 -1.26 1.26
CA ASN A 124 24.33 -0.45 1.81
C ASN A 124 25.27 0.02 0.71
N SER A 125 25.34 1.33 0.49
CA SER A 125 26.43 1.99 -0.23
C SER A 125 27.81 1.74 0.41
N THR A 126 27.82 1.24 1.65
CA THR A 126 28.99 0.77 2.40
C THR A 126 29.26 -0.74 2.28
N SER A 127 28.36 -1.52 1.67
CA SER A 127 28.63 -2.93 1.41
C SER A 127 29.57 -3.05 0.22
N ASN A 128 30.75 -3.63 0.40
CA ASN A 128 31.69 -3.94 -0.68
C ASN A 128 31.21 -5.13 -1.55
N ILE A 129 29.90 -5.39 -1.57
CA ILE A 129 29.32 -6.50 -2.31
C ILE A 129 28.96 -6.00 -3.71
N PRO A 130 29.55 -6.56 -4.77
CA PRO A 130 29.27 -6.12 -6.12
C PRO A 130 27.84 -6.45 -6.53
N THR A 131 27.28 -5.67 -7.45
CA THR A 131 26.09 -6.03 -8.20
C THR A 131 26.49 -6.03 -9.67
N ASN A 132 26.28 -7.15 -10.35
CA ASN A 132 26.70 -7.33 -11.74
C ASN A 132 25.51 -7.18 -12.69
N VAL A 133 24.42 -7.90 -12.41
CA VAL A 133 23.16 -7.78 -13.16
C VAL A 133 22.05 -7.44 -12.18
N PHE A 134 21.27 -6.42 -12.51
CA PHE A 134 20.06 -6.05 -11.79
C PHE A 134 19.05 -5.53 -12.80
N SER A 135 18.29 -6.45 -13.42
CA SER A 135 17.29 -6.08 -14.42
C SER A 135 16.26 -7.18 -14.66
N ILE A 136 15.11 -6.81 -15.21
CA ILE A 136 14.09 -7.75 -15.67
C ILE A 136 14.62 -8.57 -16.86
N TYR A 137 15.34 -7.91 -17.78
CA TYR A 137 15.97 -8.55 -18.93
C TYR A 137 16.93 -9.66 -18.50
N GLY A 138 17.74 -9.40 -17.48
CA GLY A 138 18.72 -10.36 -16.98
C GLY A 138 19.62 -10.90 -18.09
N ILE A 139 19.51 -12.19 -18.40
CA ILE A 139 20.23 -12.86 -19.49
C ILE A 139 19.20 -13.52 -20.41
N GLN A 140 19.18 -13.18 -21.70
CA GLN A 140 18.30 -13.78 -22.70
C GLN A 140 19.11 -14.33 -23.88
N GLY A 141 19.18 -15.66 -24.02
CA GLY A 141 19.74 -16.35 -25.19
C GLY A 141 21.26 -16.55 -25.22
N PHE A 142 22.03 -15.95 -24.30
CA PHE A 142 23.47 -16.19 -24.23
C PHE A 142 23.75 -17.64 -23.84
N LEU A 143 24.37 -18.43 -24.74
CA LEU A 143 24.57 -19.87 -24.55
C LEU A 143 23.28 -20.65 -24.22
N ASN A 144 22.13 -20.20 -24.74
CA ASN A 144 20.79 -20.74 -24.43
C ASN A 144 20.38 -20.61 -22.94
N ILE A 145 20.96 -19.64 -22.23
CA ILE A 145 20.60 -19.29 -20.86
C ILE A 145 19.53 -18.19 -20.90
N TYR A 146 18.44 -18.40 -20.16
CA TYR A 146 17.32 -17.46 -20.03
C TYR A 146 17.00 -17.27 -18.55
N ARG A 147 17.34 -16.09 -18.03
CA ARG A 147 17.25 -15.73 -16.62
C ARG A 147 16.67 -14.32 -16.54
N SER A 148 15.40 -14.21 -16.23
CA SER A 148 14.72 -12.91 -16.04
C SER A 148 14.62 -12.54 -14.57
N PHE A 149 14.23 -11.28 -14.30
CA PHE A 149 14.13 -10.73 -12.94
C PHE A 149 15.38 -11.08 -12.12
N TYR A 150 16.53 -10.70 -12.66
CA TYR A 150 17.81 -11.26 -12.25
C TYR A 150 18.59 -10.24 -11.44
N ILE A 151 18.85 -10.60 -10.18
CA ILE A 151 19.70 -9.85 -9.24
C ILE A 151 20.93 -10.71 -8.94
N ASN A 152 21.98 -10.48 -9.71
CA ASN A 152 23.27 -11.15 -9.62
C ASN A 152 24.31 -10.25 -8.97
N SER A 153 25.16 -10.87 -8.15
CA SER A 153 26.29 -10.19 -7.53
C SER A 153 27.59 -10.40 -8.30
N VAL A 154 27.89 -11.63 -8.67
CA VAL A 154 29.14 -11.99 -9.35
C VAL A 154 28.95 -13.20 -10.26
N TRP A 155 29.54 -13.13 -11.45
CA TRP A 155 29.69 -14.28 -12.34
C TRP A 155 30.99 -15.01 -12.04
N GLY A 156 30.93 -15.94 -11.09
CA GLY A 156 32.08 -16.78 -10.74
C GLY A 156 32.14 -18.14 -11.47
N GLY A 157 31.33 -18.33 -12.51
CA GLY A 157 31.06 -19.63 -13.12
C GLY A 157 30.12 -20.49 -12.26
N CYS A 158 29.72 -21.67 -12.74
CA CYS A 158 28.62 -22.44 -12.14
C CYS A 158 28.74 -22.71 -10.62
N ALA A 159 29.95 -22.98 -10.12
CA ALA A 159 30.13 -23.22 -8.68
C ALA A 159 30.14 -21.94 -7.82
N SER A 160 30.30 -20.77 -8.43
CA SER A 160 30.49 -19.50 -7.73
C SER A 160 29.58 -18.36 -8.18
N ASP A 161 28.67 -18.62 -9.11
CA ASP A 161 27.63 -17.68 -9.52
C ASP A 161 26.72 -17.41 -8.31
N ALA A 162 26.65 -16.15 -7.90
CA ALA A 162 26.01 -15.77 -6.65
C ALA A 162 25.17 -14.51 -6.81
N GLY A 163 24.05 -14.47 -6.10
CA GLY A 163 23.09 -13.38 -6.16
C GLY A 163 21.97 -13.57 -5.16
N TRP A 164 20.86 -12.88 -5.42
CA TRP A 164 19.72 -12.78 -4.51
C TRP A 164 18.42 -13.28 -5.12
N LEU A 165 18.23 -13.08 -6.43
CA LEU A 165 17.00 -13.44 -7.12
C LEU A 165 17.28 -13.80 -8.57
N MET A 166 16.59 -14.81 -9.08
CA MET A 166 16.57 -15.20 -10.48
C MET A 166 15.26 -15.91 -10.80
N VAL A 167 14.62 -15.54 -11.90
CA VAL A 167 13.62 -16.39 -12.55
C VAL A 167 14.32 -17.19 -13.64
N TYR A 168 14.35 -18.50 -13.47
CA TYR A 168 14.86 -19.46 -14.43
C TYR A 168 13.75 -19.79 -15.44
N ASP A 169 13.83 -19.20 -16.63
CA ASP A 169 12.76 -19.22 -17.63
C ASP A 169 12.62 -20.55 -18.38
N THR A 170 11.46 -20.76 -19.00
CA THR A 170 11.10 -22.01 -19.70
C THR A 170 12.01 -22.38 -20.87
N HIS A 171 12.52 -21.39 -21.60
CA HIS A 171 13.47 -21.59 -22.71
C HIS A 171 14.90 -21.93 -22.24
N ASN A 172 15.20 -21.77 -20.94
CA ASN A 172 16.55 -22.03 -20.43
C ASN A 172 16.87 -23.53 -20.46
N VAL A 173 17.85 -23.95 -21.25
CA VAL A 173 18.27 -25.37 -21.32
C VAL A 173 19.38 -25.72 -20.31
N GLY A 174 19.79 -24.74 -19.50
CA GLY A 174 20.84 -24.85 -18.52
C GLY A 174 22.23 -24.58 -19.11
N GLY A 175 22.98 -23.71 -18.46
CA GLY A 175 24.43 -23.55 -18.65
C GLY A 175 25.24 -24.20 -17.52
N CYS A 176 24.60 -24.56 -16.41
CA CYS A 176 25.24 -25.11 -15.21
C CYS A 176 24.63 -26.45 -14.76
N PRO A 177 25.42 -27.39 -14.22
CA PRO A 177 24.89 -28.68 -13.76
C PRO A 177 23.77 -28.57 -12.72
N TRP A 178 23.85 -27.58 -11.82
CA TRP A 178 22.82 -27.35 -10.80
C TRP A 178 21.52 -26.77 -11.36
N GLU A 179 21.51 -26.23 -12.58
CA GLU A 179 20.27 -25.77 -13.20
C GLU A 179 19.40 -26.95 -13.64
N GLY A 180 20.00 -28.13 -13.82
CA GLY A 180 19.31 -29.38 -14.15
C GLY A 180 18.17 -29.74 -13.19
N TYR A 181 18.28 -29.34 -11.92
CA TYR A 181 17.27 -29.63 -10.89
C TYR A 181 15.95 -28.89 -11.11
N TYR A 182 15.96 -27.79 -11.86
CA TYR A 182 14.80 -26.92 -12.05
C TYR A 182 14.11 -27.15 -13.41
N LEU A 183 14.62 -28.09 -14.22
CA LEU A 183 14.13 -28.32 -15.57
C LEU A 183 12.67 -28.80 -15.63
N SER A 184 12.20 -29.54 -14.61
CA SER A 184 10.83 -30.06 -14.52
C SER A 184 9.80 -29.04 -14.05
N ASP A 185 10.24 -27.94 -13.44
CA ASP A 185 9.38 -26.97 -12.74
C ASP A 185 9.59 -25.55 -13.27
N LYS A 186 9.86 -25.42 -14.58
CA LYS A 186 10.03 -24.10 -15.21
C LYS A 186 8.69 -23.38 -15.44
N PRO A 187 8.65 -22.04 -15.29
CA PRO A 187 9.74 -21.21 -14.78
C PRO A 187 9.96 -21.48 -13.28
N ALA A 188 11.22 -21.44 -12.84
CA ALA A 188 11.56 -21.64 -11.43
C ALA A 188 12.05 -20.33 -10.81
N ILE A 189 11.62 -20.05 -9.58
CA ILE A 189 12.02 -18.84 -8.85
C ILE A 189 13.09 -19.22 -7.83
N LEU A 190 14.32 -18.81 -8.09
CA LEU A 190 15.45 -18.99 -7.18
C LEU A 190 15.68 -17.68 -6.44
N TYR A 191 15.77 -17.77 -5.13
CA TYR A 191 16.04 -16.61 -4.27
C TYR A 191 16.97 -17.00 -3.14
N SER A 192 17.67 -16.02 -2.56
CA SER A 192 18.44 -16.26 -1.35
C SER A 192 17.49 -16.41 -0.15
N PRO A 193 17.53 -17.54 0.58
CA PRO A 193 16.67 -17.77 1.75
C PRO A 193 17.28 -17.23 3.05
N ILE A 194 18.41 -16.53 2.97
CA ILE A 194 19.04 -15.82 4.09
C ILE A 194 19.08 -14.32 3.78
N SER A 195 19.49 -13.48 4.73
CA SER A 195 19.51 -12.02 4.56
C SER A 195 20.67 -11.48 3.69
N THR A 196 21.42 -12.34 2.99
CA THR A 196 22.56 -11.98 2.14
C THR A 196 22.57 -12.76 0.82
N ARG A 197 23.44 -12.42 -0.14
CA ARG A 197 23.59 -13.23 -1.37
C ARG A 197 24.03 -14.66 -1.07
N VAL A 198 23.59 -15.59 -1.90
CA VAL A 198 24.04 -16.99 -1.87
C VAL A 198 24.56 -17.40 -3.22
N ARG A 199 25.34 -18.48 -3.26
CA ARG A 199 25.64 -19.16 -4.53
C ARG A 199 24.38 -19.87 -4.97
N PHE A 200 23.95 -19.66 -6.21
CA PHE A 200 22.74 -20.30 -6.73
C PHE A 200 22.85 -21.83 -6.72
N SER A 201 24.07 -22.36 -6.87
CA SER A 201 24.39 -23.80 -6.75
C SER A 201 24.16 -24.39 -5.36
N GLN A 202 23.98 -23.57 -4.32
CA GLN A 202 23.79 -24.01 -2.93
C GLN A 202 22.33 -23.85 -2.45
N ILE A 203 21.42 -23.43 -3.32
CA ILE A 203 19.99 -23.40 -3.03
C ILE A 203 19.46 -24.84 -3.18
N ASP A 204 18.83 -25.37 -2.13
CA ASP A 204 18.14 -26.66 -2.16
C ASP A 204 16.91 -26.56 -3.07
N PRO A 205 16.84 -27.33 -4.18
CA PRO A 205 15.70 -27.28 -5.09
C PRO A 205 14.38 -27.73 -4.46
N ALA A 206 14.41 -28.67 -3.50
CA ALA A 206 13.21 -29.28 -2.93
C ALA A 206 12.54 -28.36 -1.88
N ASN A 207 13.38 -27.63 -1.14
CA ASN A 207 12.94 -26.82 -0.02
C ASN A 207 13.15 -25.32 -0.26
N LEU A 208 13.83 -24.91 -1.32
CA LEU A 208 14.25 -23.52 -1.56
C LEU A 208 14.89 -22.92 -0.29
N THR A 209 15.64 -23.75 0.41
CA THR A 209 16.41 -23.40 1.61
C THR A 209 17.88 -23.43 1.27
N CYS A 210 18.70 -22.76 2.08
CA CYS A 210 20.14 -22.84 1.94
C CYS A 210 20.61 -24.24 2.35
N HIS A 211 21.51 -24.84 1.56
CA HIS A 211 22.24 -26.02 2.01
C HIS A 211 23.02 -25.69 3.31
N SER A 212 23.26 -26.67 4.19
CA SER A 212 23.95 -26.47 5.47
C SER A 212 25.32 -25.80 5.35
N SER A 213 25.95 -25.91 4.17
CA SER A 213 27.21 -25.23 3.81
C SER A 213 27.12 -23.70 3.65
N CYS A 214 25.93 -23.15 3.40
CA CYS A 214 25.68 -21.71 3.41
C CYS A 214 25.44 -21.18 4.81
N LEU A 215 24.99 -22.04 5.73
CA LEU A 215 24.77 -21.71 7.13
C LEU A 215 26.09 -21.65 7.91
N LYS A 216 27.21 -21.27 7.27
CA LYS A 216 28.41 -20.90 8.05
C LYS A 216 27.90 -19.91 9.09
N PRO A 217 28.00 -20.25 10.39
CA PRO A 217 27.58 -19.32 11.41
C PRO A 217 28.37 -18.07 11.08
N ILE A 218 27.67 -16.97 10.82
CA ILE A 218 28.22 -15.71 11.24
C ILE A 218 28.63 -16.03 12.68
N GLN A 219 29.92 -15.96 13.01
CA GLN A 219 30.26 -15.64 14.38
C GLN A 219 29.58 -14.28 14.56
N LEU A 220 28.31 -14.33 15.00
CA LEU A 220 27.82 -13.33 15.89
C LEU A 220 28.83 -13.45 17.02
N ASP A 221 29.88 -12.63 16.96
CA ASP A 221 30.51 -12.12 18.16
C ASP A 221 29.36 -11.90 19.10
N ALA A 222 29.31 -12.73 20.15
CA ALA A 222 28.14 -12.94 20.97
C ALA A 222 27.38 -11.64 21.04
N VAL A 223 26.27 -11.55 20.28
CA VAL A 223 25.33 -10.47 20.52
C VAL A 223 24.93 -10.79 21.94
N THR A 224 25.49 -10.01 22.85
CA THR A 224 25.08 -9.96 24.23
C THR A 224 23.57 -9.92 24.12
N TYR A 225 22.94 -11.06 24.43
CA TYR A 225 21.53 -11.03 24.73
C TYR A 225 21.49 -10.05 25.89
N CYS A 226 21.08 -8.82 25.60
CA CYS A 226 20.39 -8.03 26.59
C CYS A 226 19.12 -8.83 26.90
N HIS A 227 19.26 -9.89 27.70
CA HIS A 227 18.34 -10.13 28.80
C HIS A 227 18.48 -8.92 29.73
N LYS A 228 17.98 -7.77 29.27
CA LYS A 228 17.14 -7.02 30.18
C LYS A 228 15.90 -7.87 30.29
N PRO A 229 15.57 -8.41 31.47
CA PRO A 229 14.23 -8.92 31.66
C PRO A 229 13.30 -7.78 31.21
N CYS A 230 12.33 -8.08 30.35
CA CYS A 230 11.15 -7.24 30.24
C CYS A 230 10.37 -7.37 31.56
N ASP A 231 10.95 -6.91 32.67
CA ASP A 231 10.21 -6.40 33.81
C ASP A 231 9.65 -5.06 33.38
N THR A 232 8.63 -5.15 32.54
CA THR A 232 7.48 -4.28 32.50
C THR A 232 6.54 -4.92 31.49
N ILE A 233 6.01 -6.10 31.86
CA ILE A 233 4.57 -6.27 31.70
C ILE A 233 4.00 -5.07 32.44
N ILE A 234 3.74 -3.99 31.70
CA ILE A 234 2.77 -3.00 32.13
C ILE A 234 1.53 -3.86 32.30
N ASP A 235 1.25 -4.23 33.55
CA ASP A 235 0.05 -4.95 33.89
C ASP A 235 -1.08 -4.07 33.41
N VAL A 236 -1.58 -4.40 32.22
CA VAL A 236 -2.65 -3.65 31.57
C VAL A 236 -3.85 -3.65 32.52
N THR A 237 -3.98 -4.68 33.37
CA THR A 237 -4.92 -4.75 34.48
C THR A 237 -4.66 -3.71 35.56
N ALA A 238 -3.40 -3.42 35.91
CA ALA A 238 -3.05 -2.35 36.86
C ALA A 238 -3.29 -0.96 36.26
N LYS A 239 -2.94 -0.71 35.00
CA LYS A 239 -3.27 0.57 34.34
C LYS A 239 -4.77 0.76 34.13
N VAL A 240 -5.51 -0.30 33.81
CA VAL A 240 -6.97 -0.27 33.70
C VAL A 240 -7.64 -0.07 35.06
N ARG A 241 -7.07 -0.63 36.15
CA ARG A 241 -7.53 -0.34 37.53
C ARG A 241 -7.22 1.10 37.93
N GLN A 242 -6.04 1.61 37.61
CA GLN A 242 -5.65 3.00 37.90
C GLN A 242 -6.52 4.01 37.14
N LEU A 243 -6.82 3.75 35.87
CA LEU A 243 -7.77 4.57 35.08
C LEU A 243 -9.21 4.46 35.62
N ARG A 244 -9.62 3.29 36.11
CA ARG A 244 -10.94 3.10 36.74
C ARG A 244 -11.04 3.84 38.07
N ASP A 245 -9.98 3.88 38.86
CA ASP A 245 -9.93 4.59 40.15
C ASP A 245 -9.81 6.12 39.95
N ASP A 246 -9.07 6.58 38.93
CA ASP A 246 -9.01 8.01 38.55
C ASP A 246 -10.33 8.52 37.95
N LEU A 247 -11.10 7.66 37.27
CA LEU A 247 -12.43 7.96 36.74
C LEU A 247 -13.56 7.69 37.75
N ALA A 248 -13.26 7.04 38.88
CA ALA A 248 -14.21 6.85 39.97
C ALA A 248 -14.43 8.18 40.68
N ILE A 249 -15.40 8.94 40.18
CA ILE A 249 -15.89 10.17 40.82
C ILE A 249 -16.19 9.85 42.30
N ASN A 250 -15.41 10.43 43.21
CA ASN A 250 -15.64 10.31 44.63
C ASN A 250 -16.97 11.00 44.97
N ARG A 251 -18.01 10.19 45.19
CA ARG A 251 -19.40 10.60 45.42
C ARG A 251 -19.57 11.51 46.65
N LYS A 252 -18.54 11.65 47.49
CA LYS A 252 -18.59 12.53 48.67
C LYS A 252 -18.18 13.98 48.40
N ASN A 253 -17.51 14.28 47.28
CA ASN A 253 -17.10 15.66 46.95
C ASN A 253 -17.84 16.27 45.74
N THR A 254 -18.65 15.49 45.01
CA THR A 254 -19.50 16.02 43.92
C THR A 254 -20.86 16.55 44.37
N THR A 255 -21.18 16.51 45.67
CA THR A 255 -22.36 17.17 46.24
C THR A 255 -22.10 18.57 46.81
N SER A 256 -20.84 19.03 46.88
CA SER A 256 -20.51 20.36 47.42
C SER A 256 -20.13 21.42 46.37
N TYR A 257 -19.80 21.04 45.12
CA TYR A 257 -19.35 22.00 44.10
C TYR A 257 -20.40 22.34 43.02
N ARG A 258 -21.65 21.90 43.17
CA ARG A 258 -22.77 22.37 42.31
C ARG A 258 -24.01 22.79 43.11
N ARG A 259 -23.78 23.54 44.20
CA ARG A 259 -24.84 24.37 44.82
C ARG A 259 -24.46 25.85 45.01
N THR A 260 -23.35 26.31 44.46
CA THR A 260 -22.97 27.74 44.48
C THR A 260 -22.84 28.36 43.09
N LEU A 261 -23.71 27.94 42.17
CA LEU A 261 -24.22 28.81 41.11
C LEU A 261 -25.75 28.71 41.13
N GLY A 262 -26.32 29.16 42.25
CA GLY A 262 -27.68 29.68 42.24
C GLY A 262 -27.71 30.92 41.36
N SER A 263 -28.65 30.95 40.41
CA SER A 263 -29.19 32.14 39.73
C SER A 263 -28.20 33.28 39.48
N VAL A 264 -27.40 33.19 38.43
CA VAL A 264 -27.02 34.40 37.69
C VAL A 264 -27.78 34.36 36.37
N TYR A 265 -28.78 35.24 36.29
CA TYR A 265 -29.50 35.58 35.08
C TYR A 265 -28.48 36.20 34.12
N GLU A 266 -27.77 35.39 33.34
CA GLU A 266 -26.88 35.90 32.29
C GLU A 266 -27.73 36.55 31.20
N ASN A 267 -27.72 37.87 31.22
CA ASN A 267 -28.31 38.75 30.24
C ASN A 267 -27.56 38.60 28.91
N ARG A 268 -27.93 37.59 28.10
CA ARG A 268 -27.42 37.46 26.73
C ARG A 268 -28.05 38.54 25.84
N THR A 269 -27.43 39.72 25.82
CA THR A 269 -27.82 40.90 25.04
C THR A 269 -27.79 40.68 23.52
N SER A 270 -27.10 39.64 23.04
CA SER A 270 -27.00 39.36 21.59
C SER A 270 -28.26 38.70 21.00
N ALA A 271 -28.91 37.78 21.74
CA ALA A 271 -30.08 37.05 21.24
C ALA A 271 -31.38 37.86 21.27
N LYS A 272 -31.55 38.77 22.25
CA LYS A 272 -32.72 39.65 22.33
C LYS A 272 -32.71 40.72 21.23
N THR A 273 -31.53 41.16 20.80
CA THR A 273 -31.40 42.22 19.80
C THR A 273 -31.68 41.70 18.39
N MET A 274 -31.18 40.50 18.04
CA MET A 274 -31.40 39.92 16.70
C MET A 274 -32.86 39.51 16.42
N GLY A 275 -33.61 39.09 17.44
CA GLY A 275 -35.04 38.82 17.31
C GLY A 275 -35.88 40.10 17.14
N LEU A 276 -35.51 41.18 17.83
CA LEU A 276 -36.26 42.45 17.78
C LEU A 276 -35.98 43.26 16.50
N THR A 277 -34.75 43.24 15.96
CA THR A 277 -34.47 43.86 14.66
C THR A 277 -35.08 43.07 13.50
N GLY A 278 -35.11 41.73 13.57
CA GLY A 278 -35.80 40.92 12.56
C GLY A 278 -37.31 41.17 12.52
N ALA A 279 -37.95 41.24 13.68
CA ALA A 279 -39.39 41.48 13.77
C ALA A 279 -39.78 42.90 13.33
N THR A 280 -39.01 43.93 13.69
CA THR A 280 -39.29 45.32 13.27
C THR A 280 -39.10 45.52 11.77
N PHE A 281 -38.11 44.85 11.15
CA PHE A 281 -37.92 44.90 9.71
C PHE A 281 -39.05 44.22 8.93
N LEU A 282 -39.55 43.07 9.41
CA LEU A 282 -40.70 42.40 8.78
C LEU A 282 -41.98 43.22 8.92
N ILE A 283 -42.24 43.82 10.08
CA ILE A 283 -43.43 44.65 10.30
C ILE A 283 -43.38 45.92 9.45
N SER A 284 -42.22 46.57 9.32
CA SER A 284 -42.11 47.80 8.50
C SER A 284 -42.36 47.52 7.02
N VAL A 285 -41.84 46.42 6.49
CA VAL A 285 -42.07 46.00 5.09
C VAL A 285 -43.57 45.74 4.86
N VAL A 286 -44.24 45.02 5.76
CA VAL A 286 -45.69 44.75 5.65
C VAL A 286 -46.50 46.04 5.73
N CYS A 287 -46.16 46.97 6.63
CA CYS A 287 -46.83 48.26 6.75
C CYS A 287 -46.68 49.12 5.49
N VAL A 288 -45.54 49.08 4.80
CA VAL A 288 -45.34 49.80 3.53
C VAL A 288 -46.25 49.24 2.44
N PHE A 289 -46.37 47.92 2.32
CA PHE A 289 -47.30 47.31 1.37
C PHE A 289 -48.75 47.68 1.65
N ILE A 290 -49.18 47.61 2.92
CA ILE A 290 -50.54 47.99 3.32
C ILE A 290 -50.79 49.49 3.07
N TYR A 291 -49.79 50.34 3.30
CA TYR A 291 -49.89 51.77 3.03
C TYR A 291 -50.08 52.05 1.53
N PHE A 292 -49.28 51.42 0.66
CA PHE A 292 -49.46 51.55 -0.80
C PHE A 292 -50.83 51.06 -1.26
N ASP A 293 -51.32 49.95 -0.71
CA ASP A 293 -52.67 49.44 -1.01
C ASP A 293 -53.77 50.40 -0.53
N CYS A 294 -53.61 51.00 0.66
CA CYS A 294 -54.53 52.03 1.17
C CYS A 294 -54.54 53.29 0.29
N VAL A 295 -53.37 53.76 -0.15
CA VAL A 295 -53.25 54.93 -1.03
C VAL A 295 -53.90 54.63 -2.39
N ARG A 296 -53.67 53.44 -2.95
CA ARG A 296 -54.31 53.00 -4.20
C ARG A 296 -55.83 52.97 -4.06
N PHE A 297 -56.34 52.43 -2.97
CA PHE A 297 -57.78 52.38 -2.68
C PHE A 297 -58.41 53.78 -2.49
N GLN A 298 -57.74 54.68 -1.77
CA GLN A 298 -58.17 56.08 -1.63
C GLN A 298 -58.22 56.80 -2.97
N THR A 299 -57.21 56.58 -3.83
CA THR A 299 -57.14 57.18 -5.18
C THR A 299 -58.29 56.69 -6.04
N GLU A 300 -58.60 55.39 -6.02
CA GLU A 300 -59.75 54.83 -6.72
C GLU A 300 -61.09 55.39 -6.19
N ARG A 301 -61.22 55.58 -4.87
CA ARG A 301 -62.43 56.13 -4.26
C ARG A 301 -62.61 57.63 -4.54
N SER A 302 -61.52 58.40 -4.61
CA SER A 302 -61.54 59.82 -5.01
C SER A 302 -61.94 59.99 -6.48
N ASN A 303 -61.42 59.13 -7.37
CA ASN A 303 -61.83 59.08 -8.78
C ASN A 303 -63.31 58.69 -8.92
N LYS A 304 -63.82 57.79 -8.08
CA LYS A 304 -65.24 57.40 -8.05
C LYS A 304 -66.16 58.52 -7.51
N LYS A 305 -65.71 59.32 -6.54
CA LYS A 305 -66.46 60.50 -6.06
C LYS A 305 -66.44 61.67 -7.07
N ARG A 306 -65.33 61.90 -7.78
CA ARG A 306 -65.25 62.91 -8.87
C ARG A 306 -66.14 62.58 -10.07
N THR A 307 -66.35 61.29 -10.36
CA THR A 307 -67.28 60.85 -11.43
C THR A 307 -68.74 60.95 -10.99
N SER A 308 -69.05 60.72 -9.70
CA SER A 308 -70.41 60.86 -9.18
C SER A 308 -70.86 62.32 -8.98
N ALA A 309 -69.94 63.25 -8.70
CA ALA A 309 -70.24 64.69 -8.57
C ALA A 309 -70.37 65.44 -9.92
N LYS A 310 -70.07 64.78 -11.05
CA LYS A 310 -70.28 65.31 -12.40
C LYS A 310 -71.63 64.93 -13.02
N ASN A 311 -72.42 64.08 -12.34
CA ASN A 311 -73.68 63.53 -12.83
C ASN A 311 -74.91 63.93 -11.99
N ASN A 312 -74.81 65.02 -11.20
CA ASN A 312 -75.94 65.72 -10.59
C ASN A 312 -75.91 67.19 -10.99
#